data_AF-A0A496MVC5-F1
#
_entry.id   AF-A0A496MVC5-F1
#
_cell.length_a   1.000
_cell.length_b   1.000
_cell.length_c   1.000
_cell.angle_alpha   90.00
_cell.angle_beta   90.00
_cell.angle_gamma   90.00
#
_symmetry.space_group_name_H-M   'P 1'
#
loop_
_entity.id
_entity.type
_entity.pdbx_description
1 polymer ?
#
loop_
_entity_poly.entity_id
_entity_poly.type
_entity_poly.pdbx_seq_one_letter_code
_entity_poly.pdbx_strand_id
1 'polypeptide(L)'
;MPEYINLNPVIREISDVQNNILLLNGKMDTMGAQVGAVTQDLNTTRQKLQELAEAFEKFSRQAERIAVVQRAETQLGNLKSELDRVYGHYALVRRTSVGVLQAFDVGNVTNDVVAQVSEELMIQSPRYWLAPALVGLAAWSRDDKAICEKSVQEAFTRDAAKTSLFFALILRRVNRHDEAYTWLKHYLMNCDATKLTREFAVILEATARGAFGTQAEQLLTNQLGEWDAELRQNAQLRTAQVTAWVEEIASNREQLVVDDYENLRKLSPDFDRMRSLLESATALGVTAKKYEEIRDRLDAPVGKIEDLLDDLLEKLVTEYDAEELPLRRKAAYAEAVIESNGDLAQAQVKTDKYVRALADTVDAVSLQTQAAITPERLGVSISTQRTAIGNGLDNVRAAIDEYTSRYRRDFLPAATIILDGTHSGYASQFGFVEFRCATNEDEQAVRQRLGEYWETLFTPHINQATFQQSDMIMPIMVGVITSMAFLLGMKLLGLLMVVLVVIAVAFYIHRKKTLAERNVAELHVAKEQAIQISNNVITEARAEFTDLMLEFEDRDAEQAELTRVFATWPSRTTNALHPSATHNEAR
;
A
#
# COMPACT_ATOMS: atom_id res chain seq x y z
N MET A 1 106.88 -35.99 -11.49
CA MET A 1 105.45 -35.82 -11.84
C MET A 1 104.64 -36.53 -10.76
N PRO A 2 103.57 -35.95 -10.19
CA PRO A 2 102.57 -35.16 -10.91
C PRO A 2 102.53 -33.67 -10.52
N GLU A 3 102.04 -32.90 -11.48
CA GLU A 3 101.72 -31.48 -11.41
C GLU A 3 100.61 -31.17 -10.40
N TYR A 4 100.76 -29.99 -9.81
CA TYR A 4 99.81 -29.29 -8.97
C TYR A 4 98.44 -29.13 -9.62
N ILE A 5 97.39 -29.18 -8.80
CA ILE A 5 96.23 -28.30 -9.01
C ILE A 5 96.27 -27.26 -7.88
N ASN A 6 96.70 -26.04 -8.21
CA ASN A 6 96.67 -24.91 -7.30
C ASN A 6 95.23 -24.38 -7.25
N LEU A 7 94.49 -24.77 -6.20
CA LEU A 7 93.08 -24.41 -5.99
C LEU A 7 92.90 -23.00 -5.39
N ASN A 8 93.97 -22.26 -5.07
CA ASN A 8 93.86 -20.94 -4.45
C ASN A 8 93.09 -19.89 -5.28
N PRO A 9 93.19 -19.84 -6.63
CA PRO A 9 92.37 -18.92 -7.42
C PRO A 9 90.88 -19.25 -7.29
N VAL A 10 90.54 -20.55 -7.30
CA VAL A 10 89.16 -21.04 -7.15
C VAL A 10 88.62 -20.76 -5.76
N ILE A 11 89.44 -20.90 -4.71
CA ILE A 11 89.05 -20.58 -3.33
C ILE A 11 88.81 -19.07 -3.17
N ARG A 12 89.60 -18.22 -3.82
CA ARG A 12 89.37 -16.77 -3.82
C ARG A 12 88.09 -16.39 -4.55
N GLU A 13 87.88 -16.93 -5.75
CA GLU A 13 86.64 -16.73 -6.52
C GLU A 13 85.43 -17.22 -5.73
N ILE A 14 85.52 -18.36 -5.04
CA ILE A 14 84.44 -18.87 -4.18
C ILE A 14 84.21 -17.94 -2.99
N SER A 15 85.26 -17.42 -2.33
CA SER A 15 85.10 -16.44 -1.24
C SER A 15 84.52 -15.11 -1.73
N ASP A 16 84.90 -14.64 -2.91
CA ASP A 16 84.37 -13.41 -3.50
C ASP A 16 82.90 -13.59 -3.93
N VAL A 17 82.55 -14.77 -4.48
CA VAL A 17 81.17 -15.17 -4.76
C VAL A 17 80.37 -15.27 -3.46
N GLN A 18 80.94 -15.84 -2.39
CA GLN A 18 80.26 -15.98 -1.11
C GLN A 18 80.04 -14.63 -0.43
N ASN A 19 81.02 -13.72 -0.51
CA ASN A 19 80.87 -12.34 -0.05
C ASN A 19 79.86 -11.56 -0.89
N ASN A 20 79.86 -11.73 -2.21
CA ASN A 20 78.87 -11.12 -3.10
C ASN A 20 77.46 -11.68 -2.86
N ILE A 21 77.31 -12.97 -2.56
CA ILE A 21 76.03 -13.60 -2.20
C ILE A 21 75.53 -13.07 -0.84
N LEU A 22 76.41 -12.88 0.14
CA LEU A 22 76.04 -12.26 1.42
C LEU A 22 75.62 -10.79 1.25
N LEU A 23 76.29 -10.06 0.36
CA LEU A 23 75.96 -8.67 0.03
C LEU A 23 74.66 -8.57 -0.79
N LEU A 24 74.40 -9.55 -1.66
CA LEU A 24 73.14 -9.71 -2.41
C LEU A 24 71.98 -10.09 -1.48
N ASN A 25 72.20 -10.97 -0.50
CA ASN A 25 71.20 -11.31 0.52
C ASN A 25 70.87 -10.10 1.39
N GLY A 26 71.89 -9.35 1.85
CA GLY A 26 71.66 -8.11 2.60
C GLY A 26 70.92 -7.05 1.78
N LYS A 27 71.23 -6.94 0.48
CA LYS A 27 70.48 -6.06 -0.45
C LYS A 27 69.05 -6.56 -0.69
N MET A 28 68.83 -7.87 -0.84
CA MET A 28 67.51 -8.49 -0.99
C MET A 28 66.63 -8.27 0.25
N ASP A 29 67.18 -8.35 1.46
CA ASP A 29 66.45 -8.09 2.70
C ASP A 29 66.02 -6.61 2.80
N THR A 30 66.93 -5.68 2.46
CA THR A 30 66.56 -4.25 2.38
C THR A 30 65.57 -3.96 1.25
N MET A 31 65.64 -4.69 0.14
CA MET A 31 64.72 -4.55 -0.99
C MET A 31 63.35 -5.14 -0.67
N GLY A 32 63.28 -6.23 0.10
CA GLY A 32 62.04 -6.80 0.65
C GLY A 32 61.35 -5.83 1.62
N ALA A 33 62.12 -5.15 2.47
CA ALA A 33 61.61 -4.09 3.34
C ALA A 33 61.13 -2.86 2.55
N GLN A 34 61.87 -2.42 1.52
CA GLN A 34 61.46 -1.33 0.63
C GLN A 34 60.21 -1.68 -0.20
N VAL A 35 60.10 -2.90 -0.72
CA VAL A 35 58.93 -3.37 -1.47
C VAL A 35 57.71 -3.49 -0.55
N GLY A 36 57.89 -3.93 0.70
CA GLY A 36 56.84 -3.93 1.72
C GLY A 36 56.35 -2.51 2.05
N ALA A 37 57.26 -1.57 2.23
CA ALA A 37 56.94 -0.15 2.45
C ALA A 37 56.22 0.48 1.24
N VAL A 38 56.67 0.20 0.01
CA VAL A 38 56.01 0.66 -1.23
C VAL A 38 54.62 0.05 -1.37
N THR A 39 54.44 -1.22 -1.02
CA THR A 39 53.13 -1.88 -1.05
C THR A 39 52.17 -1.25 -0.03
N GLN A 40 52.67 -0.91 1.16
CA GLN A 40 51.91 -0.18 2.18
C GLN A 40 51.53 1.23 1.72
N ASP A 41 52.47 1.99 1.16
CA ASP A 41 52.23 3.33 0.61
C ASP A 41 51.25 3.31 -0.57
N LEU A 42 51.32 2.30 -1.44
CA LEU A 42 50.36 2.10 -2.53
C LEU A 42 48.95 1.81 -1.99
N ASN A 43 48.83 0.98 -0.96
CA ASN A 43 47.54 0.69 -0.31
C ASN A 43 46.96 1.95 0.37
N THR A 44 47.79 2.71 1.10
CA THR A 44 47.38 3.98 1.71
C THR A 44 47.00 5.02 0.67
N THR A 45 47.72 5.10 -0.45
CA THR A 45 47.38 6.01 -1.56
C THR A 45 46.07 5.63 -2.22
N ARG A 46 45.83 4.33 -2.45
CA ARG A 46 44.56 3.83 -2.98
C ARG A 46 43.38 4.18 -2.07
N GLN A 47 43.56 4.01 -0.76
CA GLN A 47 42.54 4.39 0.23
C GLN A 47 42.26 5.90 0.21
N LYS A 48 43.30 6.74 0.20
CA LYS A 48 43.15 8.20 0.11
C LYS A 48 42.49 8.66 -1.21
N LEU A 49 42.76 7.97 -2.32
CA LEU A 49 42.11 8.23 -3.60
C LEU A 49 40.63 7.85 -3.58
N GLN A 50 40.27 6.76 -2.90
CA GLN A 50 38.87 6.38 -2.70
C GLN A 50 38.15 7.40 -1.81
N GLU A 51 38.74 7.80 -0.69
CA GLU A 51 38.20 8.85 0.19
C GLU A 51 38.04 10.19 -0.56
N LEU A 52 39.00 10.55 -1.41
CA LEU A 52 38.90 11.75 -2.27
C LEU A 52 37.79 11.62 -3.31
N ALA A 53 37.64 10.45 -3.94
CA ALA A 53 36.58 10.21 -4.91
C ALA A 53 35.19 10.34 -4.25
N GLU A 54 35.01 9.77 -3.06
CA GLU A 54 33.77 9.90 -2.28
C GLU A 54 33.52 11.35 -1.83
N ALA A 55 34.56 12.07 -1.40
CA ALA A 55 34.46 13.48 -1.03
C ALA A 55 34.13 14.36 -2.24
N PHE A 56 34.74 14.11 -3.40
CA PHE A 56 34.46 14.81 -4.65
C PHE A 56 33.03 14.55 -5.13
N GLU A 57 32.55 13.31 -5.05
CA GLU A 57 31.17 12.98 -5.39
C GLU A 57 30.19 13.72 -4.46
N LYS A 58 30.44 13.73 -3.14
CA LYS A 58 29.63 14.51 -2.18
C LYS A 58 29.65 16.00 -2.49
N PHE A 59 30.83 16.57 -2.77
CA PHE A 59 30.98 17.97 -3.14
C PHE A 59 30.25 18.30 -4.45
N SER A 60 30.38 17.45 -5.48
CA SER A 60 29.70 17.61 -6.76
C SER A 60 28.19 17.61 -6.59
N ARG A 61 27.64 16.66 -5.82
CA ARG A 61 26.21 16.60 -5.50
C ARG A 61 25.75 17.82 -4.71
N GLN A 62 26.55 18.31 -3.76
CA GLN A 62 26.22 19.50 -2.98
C GLN A 62 26.26 20.78 -3.83
N ALA A 63 27.27 20.93 -4.68
CA ALA A 63 27.39 22.05 -5.61
C ALA A 63 26.22 22.08 -6.61
N GLU A 64 25.82 20.92 -7.13
CA GLU A 64 24.64 20.78 -7.98
C GLU A 64 23.36 21.21 -7.25
N ARG A 65 23.14 20.72 -6.03
CA ARG A 65 21.99 21.13 -5.20
C ARG A 65 21.96 22.63 -4.94
N ILE A 66 23.10 23.23 -4.60
CA ILE A 66 23.21 24.69 -4.39
C ILE A 66 22.86 25.44 -5.69
N ALA A 67 23.39 25.00 -6.84
CA ALA A 67 23.10 25.63 -8.13
C ALA A 67 21.61 25.53 -8.50
N VAL A 68 20.98 24.39 -8.21
CA VAL A 68 19.54 24.18 -8.38
C VAL A 68 18.73 25.14 -7.51
N VAL A 69 19.06 25.27 -6.22
CA VAL A 69 18.38 26.20 -5.30
C VAL A 69 18.54 27.65 -5.75
N GLN A 70 19.75 28.08 -6.12
CA GLN A 70 20.00 29.45 -6.59
C GLN A 70 19.22 29.78 -7.88
N ARG A 71 19.12 28.82 -8.81
CA ARG A 71 18.29 28.96 -10.00
C ARG A 71 16.80 29.05 -9.63
N ALA A 72 16.34 28.22 -8.69
CA ALA A 72 14.96 28.24 -8.21
C ALA A 72 14.60 29.56 -7.50
N GLU A 73 15.49 30.12 -6.68
CA GLU A 73 15.32 31.45 -6.05
C GLU A 73 15.17 32.56 -7.10
N THR A 74 16.03 32.56 -8.12
CA THR A 74 15.96 33.52 -9.22
C THR A 74 14.66 33.37 -10.01
N GLN A 75 14.27 32.14 -10.34
CA GLN A 75 13.02 31.85 -11.03
C GLN A 75 11.81 32.26 -10.19
N LEU A 76 11.80 31.97 -8.89
CA LEU A 76 10.72 32.36 -7.98
C LEU A 76 10.56 33.88 -7.91
N GLY A 77 11.66 34.63 -7.82
CA GLY A 77 11.64 36.10 -7.85
C GLY A 77 11.04 36.65 -9.15
N ASN A 78 11.44 36.10 -10.29
CA ASN A 78 10.88 36.46 -11.60
C ASN A 78 9.39 36.12 -11.70
N LEU A 79 9.00 34.92 -11.27
CA LEU A 79 7.61 34.46 -11.29
C LEU A 79 6.71 35.29 -10.36
N LYS A 80 7.18 35.65 -9.16
CA LYS A 80 6.46 36.57 -8.26
C LYS A 80 6.28 37.95 -8.87
N SER A 81 7.32 38.48 -9.51
CA SER A 81 7.25 39.78 -10.20
C SER A 81 6.31 39.74 -11.42
N GLU A 82 6.31 38.64 -12.16
CA GLU A 82 5.39 38.42 -13.28
C GLU A 82 3.94 38.29 -12.80
N LEU A 83 3.69 37.52 -11.74
CA LEU A 83 2.38 37.39 -11.10
C LEU A 83 1.85 38.75 -10.63
N ASP A 84 2.68 39.58 -10.00
CA ASP A 84 2.26 40.91 -9.56
C ASP A 84 1.97 41.85 -10.73
N ARG A 85 2.84 41.84 -11.75
CA ARG A 85 2.65 42.65 -12.96
C ARG A 85 1.40 42.27 -13.75
N VAL A 86 1.11 40.98 -13.88
CA VAL A 86 0.01 40.48 -14.72
C VAL A 86 -1.30 40.34 -13.93
N TYR A 87 -1.25 39.98 -12.65
CA TYR A 87 -2.44 39.65 -11.84
C TYR A 87 -2.51 40.38 -10.50
N GLY A 88 -1.63 41.35 -10.21
CA GLY A 88 -1.68 42.15 -8.98
C GLY A 88 -3.00 42.92 -8.82
N HIS A 89 -3.60 43.34 -9.95
CA HIS A 89 -4.91 43.96 -9.96
C HIS A 89 -6.04 42.99 -9.58
N TYR A 90 -5.93 41.69 -9.91
CA TYR A 90 -6.91 40.68 -9.46
C TYR A 90 -6.82 40.52 -7.94
N ALA A 91 -5.61 40.46 -7.38
CA ALA A 91 -5.41 40.39 -5.94
C ALA A 91 -5.98 41.61 -5.21
N LEU A 92 -5.88 42.80 -5.80
CA LEU A 92 -6.51 44.02 -5.28
C LEU A 92 -8.04 43.92 -5.29
N VAL A 93 -8.64 43.49 -6.40
CA VAL A 93 -10.09 43.30 -6.50
C VAL A 93 -10.56 42.33 -5.42
N ARG A 94 -9.95 41.14 -5.30
CA ARG A 94 -10.31 40.13 -4.29
C ARG A 94 -10.26 40.67 -2.86
N ARG A 95 -9.16 41.34 -2.49
CA ARG A 95 -9.02 41.97 -1.16
C ARG A 95 -10.11 43.00 -0.91
N THR A 96 -10.45 43.78 -1.93
CA THR A 96 -11.46 44.82 -1.84
C THR A 96 -12.87 44.22 -1.77
N SER A 97 -13.15 43.14 -2.51
CA SER A 97 -14.43 42.43 -2.45
C SER A 97 -14.77 41.96 -1.04
N VAL A 98 -13.80 41.40 -0.32
CA VAL A 98 -13.99 41.01 1.09
C VAL A 98 -14.36 42.24 1.93
N GLY A 99 -13.64 43.35 1.76
CA GLY A 99 -13.94 44.60 2.46
C GLY A 99 -15.32 45.18 2.11
N VAL A 100 -15.73 45.10 0.85
CA VAL A 100 -17.07 45.55 0.39
C VAL A 100 -18.17 44.68 1.00
N LEU A 101 -18.01 43.35 0.99
CA LEU A 101 -18.98 42.43 1.60
C LEU A 101 -19.13 42.68 3.11
N GLN A 102 -18.01 42.81 3.83
CA GLN A 102 -18.01 43.15 5.26
C GLN A 102 -18.64 44.53 5.53
N ALA A 103 -18.35 45.52 4.70
CA ALA A 103 -18.91 46.86 4.83
C ALA A 103 -20.43 46.89 4.60
N PHE A 104 -20.94 46.08 3.67
CA PHE A 104 -22.38 45.90 3.47
C PHE A 104 -23.05 45.24 4.67
N ASP A 105 -22.42 44.25 5.30
CA ASP A 105 -22.97 43.58 6.49
C ASP A 105 -23.07 44.54 7.69
N VAL A 106 -22.02 45.34 7.91
CA VAL A 106 -21.96 46.28 9.04
C VAL A 106 -22.77 47.55 8.76
N GLY A 107 -22.96 47.91 7.48
CA GLY A 107 -23.64 49.14 7.06
C GLY A 107 -22.86 50.41 7.43
N ASN A 108 -21.53 50.32 7.59
CA ASN A 108 -20.68 51.42 8.06
C ASN A 108 -20.02 52.24 6.93
N VAL A 109 -20.21 51.86 5.67
CA VAL A 109 -19.69 52.57 4.49
C VAL A 109 -20.84 53.07 3.64
N THR A 110 -20.70 54.27 3.07
CA THR A 110 -21.73 54.83 2.18
C THR A 110 -21.73 54.13 0.82
N ASN A 111 -22.90 54.03 0.21
CA ASN A 111 -23.04 53.42 -1.11
C ASN A 111 -22.20 54.15 -2.19
N ASP A 112 -21.95 55.45 -2.04
CA ASP A 112 -21.11 56.22 -2.96
C ASP A 112 -19.63 55.82 -2.91
N VAL A 113 -19.10 55.52 -1.72
CA VAL A 113 -17.72 55.04 -1.57
C VAL A 113 -17.58 53.65 -2.18
N VAL A 114 -18.53 52.75 -1.91
CA VAL A 114 -18.52 51.40 -2.50
C VAL A 114 -18.59 51.46 -4.02
N ALA A 115 -19.43 52.34 -4.56
CA ALA A 115 -19.55 52.55 -6.00
C ALA A 115 -18.26 53.07 -6.64
N GLN A 116 -17.70 54.14 -6.07
CA GLN A 116 -16.46 54.74 -6.57
C GLN A 116 -15.32 53.71 -6.62
N VAL A 117 -15.14 52.96 -5.53
CA VAL A 117 -14.11 51.92 -5.44
C VAL A 117 -14.37 50.79 -6.44
N SER A 118 -15.62 50.34 -6.58
CA SER A 118 -15.96 49.26 -7.52
C SER A 118 -15.77 49.68 -8.98
N GLU A 119 -16.15 50.91 -9.34
CA GLU A 119 -15.97 51.47 -10.70
C GLU A 119 -14.49 51.67 -11.04
N GLU A 120 -13.68 52.14 -10.08
CA GLU A 120 -12.22 52.25 -10.25
C GLU A 120 -11.58 50.87 -10.48
N LEU A 121 -11.95 49.88 -9.67
CA LEU A 121 -11.47 48.50 -9.81
C LEU A 121 -11.84 47.89 -11.16
N MET A 122 -13.05 48.17 -11.66
CA MET A 122 -13.51 47.73 -12.98
C MET A 122 -12.67 48.32 -14.11
N ILE A 123 -12.30 49.60 -14.02
CA ILE A 123 -11.40 50.26 -14.99
C ILE A 123 -10.00 49.63 -14.94
N GLN A 124 -9.49 49.35 -13.75
CA GLN A 124 -8.16 48.77 -13.54
C GLN A 124 -8.08 47.27 -13.90
N SER A 125 -9.21 46.56 -13.88
CA SER A 125 -9.29 45.11 -14.07
C SER A 125 -10.30 44.72 -15.16
N PRO A 126 -10.12 45.16 -16.41
CA PRO A 126 -11.14 45.06 -17.45
C PRO A 126 -11.45 43.63 -17.92
N ARG A 127 -10.66 42.63 -17.52
CA ARG A 127 -10.89 41.22 -17.90
C ARG A 127 -11.44 40.37 -16.76
N TYR A 128 -11.37 40.87 -15.52
CA TYR A 128 -11.75 40.07 -14.35
C TYR A 128 -13.27 40.06 -14.18
N TRP A 129 -13.87 38.90 -13.88
CA TRP A 129 -15.32 38.74 -13.73
C TRP A 129 -15.86 39.42 -12.45
N LEU A 130 -15.07 39.43 -11.37
CA LEU A 130 -15.51 39.92 -10.06
C LEU A 130 -15.64 41.44 -10.02
N ALA A 131 -14.81 42.16 -10.77
CA ALA A 131 -14.86 43.63 -10.81
C ALA A 131 -16.23 44.20 -11.29
N PRO A 132 -16.79 43.78 -12.44
CA PRO A 132 -18.13 44.20 -12.84
C PRO A 132 -19.22 43.61 -11.94
N ALA A 133 -19.02 42.45 -11.31
CA ALA A 133 -19.97 41.92 -10.33
C ALA A 133 -20.09 42.83 -9.10
N LEU A 134 -18.98 43.39 -8.60
CA LEU A 134 -18.98 44.38 -7.51
C LEU A 134 -19.66 45.69 -7.92
N VAL A 135 -19.43 46.17 -9.15
CA VAL A 135 -20.16 47.35 -9.68
C VAL A 135 -21.66 47.06 -9.73
N GLY A 136 -22.05 45.87 -10.17
CA GLY A 136 -23.45 45.42 -10.17
C GLY A 136 -24.05 45.40 -8.77
N LEU A 137 -23.34 44.86 -7.80
CA LEU A 137 -23.76 44.83 -6.38
C LEU A 137 -23.91 46.25 -5.80
N ALA A 138 -22.95 47.13 -6.07
CA ALA A 138 -22.99 48.52 -5.62
C ALA A 138 -24.12 49.32 -6.27
N ALA A 139 -24.40 49.08 -7.55
CA ALA A 139 -25.53 49.67 -8.27
C ALA A 139 -26.87 49.15 -7.73
N TRP A 140 -26.96 47.85 -7.45
CA TRP A 140 -28.14 47.23 -6.84
C TRP A 140 -28.46 47.84 -5.47
N SER A 141 -27.46 48.05 -4.61
CA SER A 141 -27.67 48.68 -3.31
C SER A 141 -28.17 50.15 -3.37
N ARG A 142 -28.00 50.81 -4.52
CA ARG A 142 -28.47 52.19 -4.77
C ARG A 142 -29.75 52.27 -5.62
N ASP A 143 -30.38 51.13 -5.90
CA ASP A 143 -31.52 51.05 -6.83
C ASP A 143 -31.23 51.57 -8.26
N ASP A 144 -29.95 51.57 -8.70
CA ASP A 144 -29.58 51.91 -10.07
C ASP A 144 -29.68 50.68 -10.98
N LYS A 145 -30.90 50.45 -11.47
CA LYS A 145 -31.20 49.32 -12.35
C LYS A 145 -30.37 49.33 -13.64
N ALA A 146 -30.14 50.49 -14.25
CA ALA A 146 -29.50 50.58 -15.56
C ALA A 146 -28.01 50.21 -15.50
N ILE A 147 -27.30 50.65 -14.46
CA ILE A 147 -25.90 50.26 -14.23
C ILE A 147 -25.82 48.80 -13.76
N CYS A 148 -26.74 48.38 -12.88
CA CYS A 148 -26.78 47.02 -12.37
C CYS A 148 -26.91 45.99 -13.51
N GLU A 149 -27.90 46.12 -14.39
CA GLU A 149 -28.12 45.19 -15.50
C GLU A 149 -26.91 45.09 -16.43
N LYS A 150 -26.31 46.22 -16.79
CA LYS A 150 -25.10 46.25 -17.64
C LYS A 150 -23.91 45.57 -16.98
N SER A 151 -23.71 45.83 -15.69
CA SER A 151 -22.56 45.30 -14.94
C SER A 151 -22.70 43.81 -14.68
N VAL A 152 -23.91 43.35 -14.34
CA VAL A 152 -24.23 41.92 -14.20
C VAL A 152 -24.03 41.20 -15.54
N GLN A 153 -24.51 41.77 -16.65
CA GLN A 153 -24.32 41.19 -17.97
C GLN A 153 -22.83 41.07 -18.34
N GLU A 154 -22.04 42.11 -18.06
CA GLU A 154 -20.60 42.11 -18.31
C GLU A 154 -19.87 41.07 -17.44
N ALA A 155 -20.23 40.95 -16.16
CA ALA A 155 -19.70 39.90 -15.28
C ALA A 155 -20.04 38.50 -15.80
N PHE A 156 -21.29 38.30 -16.19
CA PHE A 156 -21.79 37.02 -16.71
C PHE A 156 -21.10 36.62 -18.03
N THR A 157 -20.81 37.58 -18.91
CA THR A 157 -20.05 37.33 -20.14
C THR A 157 -18.60 36.91 -19.88
N ARG A 158 -18.00 37.34 -18.76
CA ARG A 158 -16.63 36.97 -18.38
C ARG A 158 -16.56 35.60 -17.71
N ASP A 159 -17.43 35.34 -16.74
CA ASP A 159 -17.57 34.04 -16.10
C ASP A 159 -19.01 33.85 -15.60
N ALA A 160 -19.81 33.12 -16.36
CA ALA A 160 -21.23 32.91 -16.07
C ALA A 160 -21.44 32.09 -14.79
N ALA A 161 -20.60 31.08 -14.55
CA ALA A 161 -20.74 30.18 -13.40
C ALA A 161 -20.40 30.92 -12.11
N LYS A 162 -19.23 31.56 -12.02
CA LYS A 162 -18.82 32.30 -10.82
C LYS A 162 -19.73 33.48 -10.52
N THR A 163 -20.12 34.23 -11.55
CA THR A 163 -21.07 35.35 -11.40
C THR A 163 -22.41 34.85 -10.85
N SER A 164 -22.93 33.75 -11.39
CA SER A 164 -24.20 33.19 -10.91
C SER A 164 -24.13 32.70 -9.47
N LEU A 165 -23.04 32.01 -9.12
CA LEU A 165 -22.81 31.54 -7.76
C LEU A 165 -22.67 32.71 -6.78
N PHE A 166 -21.93 33.76 -7.15
CA PHE A 166 -21.75 34.96 -6.34
C PHE A 166 -23.08 35.62 -5.99
N PHE A 167 -23.94 35.87 -6.99
CA PHE A 167 -25.26 36.46 -6.73
C PHE A 167 -26.19 35.52 -5.97
N ALA A 168 -26.15 34.20 -6.23
CA ALA A 168 -26.93 33.22 -5.48
C ALA A 168 -26.59 33.27 -3.97
N LEU A 169 -25.30 33.32 -3.63
CA LEU A 169 -24.82 33.35 -2.25
C LEU A 169 -25.15 34.68 -1.56
N ILE A 170 -24.92 35.82 -2.21
CA ILE A 170 -25.26 37.13 -1.64
C ILE A 170 -26.76 37.26 -1.39
N LEU A 171 -27.58 36.92 -2.39
CA LEU A 171 -29.04 37.01 -2.25
C LEU A 171 -29.55 36.06 -1.18
N ARG A 172 -28.93 34.88 -1.04
CA ARG A 172 -29.23 33.97 0.05
C ARG A 172 -28.88 34.57 1.42
N ARG A 173 -27.74 35.27 1.52
CA ARG A 173 -27.27 35.93 2.74
C ARG A 173 -28.20 37.05 3.21
N VAL A 174 -28.78 37.81 2.28
CA VAL A 174 -29.77 38.87 2.58
C VAL A 174 -31.23 38.37 2.60
N ASN A 175 -31.46 37.05 2.70
CA ASN A 175 -32.78 36.41 2.78
C ASN A 175 -33.71 36.67 1.57
N ARG A 176 -33.14 36.80 0.36
CA ARG A 176 -33.86 36.91 -0.91
C ARG A 176 -33.90 35.55 -1.62
N HIS A 177 -34.67 34.63 -1.04
CA HIS A 177 -34.65 33.20 -1.40
C HIS A 177 -35.07 32.90 -2.84
N ASP A 178 -36.09 33.58 -3.37
CA ASP A 178 -36.60 33.33 -4.74
C ASP A 178 -35.57 33.76 -5.81
N GLU A 179 -34.93 34.89 -5.59
CA GLU A 179 -33.88 35.39 -6.46
C GLU A 179 -32.60 34.55 -6.34
N ALA A 180 -32.25 34.13 -5.11
CA ALA A 180 -31.14 33.21 -4.89
C ALA A 180 -31.33 31.87 -5.61
N TYR A 181 -32.54 31.30 -5.56
CA TYR A 181 -32.91 30.11 -6.33
C TYR A 181 -32.76 30.32 -7.84
N THR A 182 -33.21 31.47 -8.35
CA THR A 182 -33.08 31.80 -9.78
C THR A 182 -31.61 31.84 -10.21
N TRP A 183 -30.74 32.46 -9.41
CA TRP A 183 -29.31 32.49 -9.68
C TRP A 183 -28.63 31.14 -9.51
N LEU A 184 -29.05 30.32 -8.54
CA LEU A 184 -28.59 28.93 -8.41
C LEU A 184 -28.94 28.12 -9.66
N LYS A 185 -30.12 28.32 -10.25
CA LYS A 185 -30.48 27.70 -11.53
C LYS A 185 -29.55 28.12 -12.65
N HIS A 186 -29.24 29.42 -12.77
CA HIS A 186 -28.26 29.88 -13.75
C HIS A 186 -26.87 29.29 -13.50
N TYR A 187 -26.44 29.15 -12.24
CA TYR A 187 -25.18 28.52 -11.90
C TYR A 187 -25.12 27.07 -12.41
N LEU A 188 -26.14 26.26 -12.11
CA LEU A 188 -26.20 24.87 -12.55
C LEU A 188 -26.20 24.73 -14.08
N MET A 189 -26.92 25.60 -14.79
CA MET A 189 -26.95 25.61 -16.27
C MET A 189 -25.61 25.96 -16.91
N ASN A 190 -24.71 26.65 -16.20
CA ASN A 190 -23.40 27.06 -16.70
C ASN A 190 -22.24 26.22 -16.15
N CYS A 191 -22.53 25.22 -15.32
CA CYS A 191 -21.51 24.27 -14.86
C CYS A 191 -21.11 23.31 -15.98
N ASP A 192 -19.81 23.06 -16.11
CA ASP A 192 -19.29 21.98 -16.94
C ASP A 192 -19.28 20.68 -16.12
N ALA A 193 -20.17 19.74 -16.46
CA ALA A 193 -20.32 18.46 -15.77
C ALA A 193 -19.04 17.61 -15.79
N THR A 194 -18.09 17.86 -16.70
CA THR A 194 -16.80 17.16 -16.74
C THR A 194 -15.73 17.79 -15.86
N LYS A 195 -15.97 19.02 -15.36
CA LYS A 195 -14.99 19.84 -14.65
C LYS A 195 -15.63 20.63 -13.51
N LEU A 196 -16.38 19.95 -12.65
CA LEU A 196 -16.93 20.57 -11.44
C LEU A 196 -15.81 20.89 -10.45
N THR A 197 -15.87 22.08 -9.89
CA THR A 197 -14.92 22.52 -8.86
C THR A 197 -15.41 22.14 -7.46
N ARG A 198 -14.56 22.32 -6.45
CA ARG A 198 -14.88 22.01 -5.04
C ARG A 198 -16.08 22.82 -4.52
N GLU A 199 -16.30 24.03 -5.03
CA GLU A 199 -17.44 24.88 -4.68
C GLU A 199 -18.78 24.16 -4.91
N PHE A 200 -18.85 23.31 -5.95
CA PHE A 200 -20.06 22.56 -6.24
C PHE A 200 -20.41 21.57 -5.11
N ALA A 201 -19.42 20.95 -4.45
CA ALA A 201 -19.66 20.06 -3.31
C ALA A 201 -20.32 20.81 -2.15
N VAL A 202 -19.91 22.07 -1.91
CA VAL A 202 -20.50 22.93 -0.87
C VAL A 202 -21.93 23.34 -1.24
N ILE A 203 -22.20 23.61 -2.52
CA ILE A 203 -23.57 23.88 -3.00
C ILE A 203 -24.47 22.65 -2.92
N LEU A 204 -23.94 21.47 -3.22
CA LEU A 204 -24.63 20.19 -3.03
C LEU A 204 -25.01 20.02 -1.56
N GLU A 205 -24.06 20.22 -0.66
CA GLU A 205 -24.27 20.15 0.79
C GLU A 205 -25.29 21.17 1.29
N ALA A 206 -25.16 22.44 0.90
CA ALA A 206 -26.06 23.49 1.32
C ALA A 206 -27.50 23.25 0.82
N THR A 207 -27.63 22.80 -0.44
CA THR A 207 -28.93 22.45 -1.03
C THR A 207 -29.56 21.26 -0.31
N ALA A 208 -28.79 20.20 -0.02
CA ALA A 208 -29.26 19.02 0.71
C ALA A 208 -29.71 19.36 2.14
N ARG A 209 -29.15 20.41 2.73
CA ARG A 209 -29.59 20.95 4.03
C ARG A 209 -30.73 21.97 3.93
N GLY A 210 -31.30 22.17 2.75
CA GLY A 210 -32.43 23.07 2.53
C GLY A 210 -32.07 24.56 2.45
N ALA A 211 -30.80 24.93 2.30
CA ALA A 211 -30.38 26.33 2.29
C ALA A 211 -31.10 27.14 1.19
N PHE A 212 -31.34 26.54 0.03
CA PHE A 212 -32.00 27.19 -1.10
C PHE A 212 -33.48 26.78 -1.26
N GLY A 213 -34.06 26.13 -0.24
CA GLY A 213 -35.42 25.61 -0.26
C GLY A 213 -35.59 24.30 -1.05
N THR A 214 -36.77 23.70 -0.94
CA THR A 214 -37.08 22.38 -1.52
C THR A 214 -37.07 22.36 -3.05
N GLN A 215 -37.38 23.48 -3.70
CA GLN A 215 -37.31 23.60 -5.16
C GLN A 215 -35.86 23.47 -5.68
N ALA A 216 -34.88 23.99 -4.93
CA ALA A 216 -33.47 23.86 -5.28
C ALA A 216 -32.98 22.41 -5.20
N GLU A 217 -33.46 21.64 -4.21
CA GLU A 217 -33.14 20.22 -4.07
C GLU A 217 -33.61 19.40 -5.28
N GLN A 218 -34.85 19.64 -5.73
CA GLN A 218 -35.39 19.00 -6.93
C GLN A 218 -34.62 19.41 -8.18
N LEU A 219 -34.31 20.70 -8.33
CA LEU A 219 -33.53 21.21 -9.45
C LEU A 219 -32.15 20.55 -9.53
N LEU A 220 -31.44 20.47 -8.39
CA LEU A 220 -30.12 19.87 -8.32
C LEU A 220 -30.17 18.36 -8.61
N THR A 221 -31.17 17.67 -8.07
CA THR A 221 -31.38 16.24 -8.32
C THR A 221 -31.62 15.95 -9.80
N ASN A 222 -32.44 16.75 -10.47
CA ASN A 222 -32.71 16.62 -11.89
C ASN A 222 -31.45 16.89 -12.72
N GLN A 223 -30.73 17.98 -12.42
CA GLN A 223 -29.50 18.33 -13.16
C GLN A 223 -28.42 17.25 -13.03
N LEU A 224 -28.24 16.72 -11.81
CA LEU A 224 -27.33 15.61 -11.55
C LEU A 224 -27.75 14.33 -12.28
N GLY A 225 -29.06 14.09 -12.42
CA GLY A 225 -29.60 12.97 -13.21
C GLY A 225 -29.30 13.10 -14.70
N GLU A 226 -29.42 14.32 -15.26
CA GLU A 226 -29.09 14.61 -16.66
C GLU A 226 -27.59 14.42 -16.93
N TRP A 227 -26.72 14.99 -16.09
CA TRP A 227 -25.27 14.82 -16.23
C TRP A 227 -24.85 13.36 -16.07
N ASP A 228 -25.47 12.64 -15.14
CA ASP A 228 -25.22 11.21 -14.96
C ASP A 228 -25.59 10.42 -16.21
N ALA A 229 -26.75 10.70 -16.83
CA ALA A 229 -27.17 10.05 -18.08
C ALA A 229 -26.26 10.36 -19.27
N GLU A 230 -25.74 11.59 -19.35
CA GLU A 230 -24.81 12.03 -20.40
C GLU A 230 -23.42 11.39 -20.21
N LEU A 231 -22.82 11.57 -19.04
CA LEU A 231 -21.45 11.15 -18.75
C LEU A 231 -21.32 9.63 -18.71
N ARG A 232 -22.37 8.91 -18.28
CA ARG A 232 -22.38 7.45 -18.31
C ARG A 232 -22.37 6.87 -19.72
N GLN A 233 -22.49 7.65 -20.80
CA GLN A 233 -22.23 7.11 -22.15
C GLN A 233 -20.75 6.75 -22.34
N ASN A 234 -19.85 7.41 -21.61
CA ASN A 234 -18.43 7.12 -21.62
C ASN A 234 -18.10 5.83 -20.84
N ALA A 235 -17.63 4.80 -21.56
CA ALA A 235 -17.27 3.52 -20.98
C ALA A 235 -16.14 3.62 -19.94
N GLN A 236 -15.15 4.50 -20.15
CA GLN A 236 -14.04 4.68 -19.22
C GLN A 236 -14.52 5.26 -17.89
N LEU A 237 -15.42 6.24 -17.92
CA LEU A 237 -16.00 6.80 -16.70
C LEU A 237 -16.80 5.74 -15.94
N ARG A 238 -17.65 4.95 -16.62
CA ARG A 238 -18.39 3.85 -15.98
C ARG A 238 -17.46 2.86 -15.28
N THR A 239 -16.43 2.39 -15.97
CA THR A 239 -15.44 1.46 -15.40
C THR A 239 -14.70 2.08 -14.23
N ALA A 240 -14.34 3.36 -14.30
CA ALA A 240 -13.69 4.07 -13.21
C ALA A 240 -14.58 4.12 -11.95
N GLN A 241 -15.88 4.38 -12.10
CA GLN A 241 -16.80 4.40 -10.95
C GLN A 241 -16.94 3.03 -10.29
N VAL A 242 -17.10 1.96 -11.09
CA VAL A 242 -17.16 0.59 -10.56
C VAL A 242 -15.84 0.24 -9.88
N THR A 243 -14.70 0.60 -10.48
CA THR A 243 -13.37 0.37 -9.91
C THR A 243 -13.19 1.06 -8.56
N ALA A 244 -13.63 2.31 -8.43
CA ALA A 244 -13.57 3.03 -7.16
C ALA A 244 -14.35 2.32 -6.04
N TRP A 245 -15.52 1.76 -6.36
CA TRP A 245 -16.29 0.94 -5.42
C TRP A 245 -15.63 -0.42 -5.12
N VAL A 246 -14.99 -1.06 -6.11
CA VAL A 246 -14.21 -2.28 -5.90
C VAL A 246 -13.03 -2.01 -4.96
N GLU A 247 -12.35 -0.88 -5.12
CA GLU A 247 -11.25 -0.45 -4.24
C GLU A 247 -11.73 -0.12 -2.83
N GLU A 248 -12.89 0.52 -2.69
CA GLU A 248 -13.53 0.75 -1.39
C GLU A 248 -13.82 -0.56 -0.67
N ILE A 249 -14.46 -1.53 -1.33
CA ILE A 249 -14.70 -2.87 -0.75
C ILE A 249 -13.35 -3.50 -0.37
N ALA A 250 -12.37 -3.51 -1.29
CA ALA A 250 -11.06 -4.08 -1.04
C ALA A 250 -10.30 -3.42 0.13
N SER A 251 -10.55 -2.14 0.42
CA SER A 251 -9.90 -1.43 1.52
C SER A 251 -10.40 -1.86 2.90
N ASN A 252 -11.56 -2.52 2.95
CA ASN A 252 -12.19 -3.01 4.19
C ASN A 252 -11.78 -4.46 4.54
N ARG A 253 -10.77 -5.03 3.88
CA ARG A 253 -10.24 -6.36 4.20
C ARG A 253 -9.59 -6.39 5.57
N GLU A 254 -9.89 -7.43 6.33
CA GLU A 254 -9.19 -7.75 7.57
C GLU A 254 -7.98 -8.64 7.28
N GLN A 255 -6.95 -8.54 8.13
CA GLN A 255 -5.79 -9.42 8.05
C GLN A 255 -6.04 -10.69 8.83
N LEU A 256 -5.70 -11.83 8.24
CA LEU A 256 -5.83 -13.13 8.88
C LEU A 256 -4.83 -13.25 10.03
N VAL A 257 -5.29 -13.80 11.16
CA VAL A 257 -4.41 -14.20 12.26
C VAL A 257 -3.68 -15.47 11.85
N VAL A 258 -2.44 -15.31 11.41
CA VAL A 258 -1.65 -16.39 10.79
C VAL A 258 -1.34 -17.54 11.76
N ASP A 259 -1.33 -17.25 13.06
CA ASP A 259 -1.00 -18.24 14.10
C ASP A 259 -2.07 -19.35 14.24
N ASP A 260 -3.31 -19.09 13.82
CA ASP A 260 -4.39 -20.08 13.85
C ASP A 260 -4.23 -21.18 12.79
N TYR A 261 -3.31 -21.00 11.82
CA TYR A 261 -3.06 -21.91 10.69
C TYR A 261 -1.57 -22.24 10.53
N GLU A 262 -0.86 -22.40 11.65
CA GLU A 262 0.59 -22.53 11.65
C GLU A 262 1.09 -23.76 10.87
N ASN A 263 0.43 -24.92 10.99
CA ASN A 263 0.86 -26.15 10.32
C ASN A 263 0.62 -26.05 8.81
N LEU A 264 -0.57 -25.58 8.41
CA LEU A 264 -0.92 -25.37 7.02
C LEU A 264 0.04 -24.37 6.35
N ARG A 265 0.42 -23.29 7.06
CA ARG A 265 1.41 -22.34 6.56
C ARG A 265 2.78 -22.95 6.35
N LYS A 266 3.25 -23.76 7.30
CA LYS A 266 4.57 -24.41 7.21
C LYS A 266 4.63 -25.43 6.07
N LEU A 267 3.53 -26.15 5.86
CA LEU A 267 3.51 -27.34 5.01
C LEU A 267 2.92 -27.07 3.62
N SER A 268 2.15 -26.00 3.43
CA SER A 268 1.51 -25.71 2.15
C SER A 268 2.13 -24.52 1.43
N PRO A 269 2.62 -24.69 0.19
CA PRO A 269 3.03 -23.56 -0.65
C PRO A 269 1.82 -22.72 -1.12
N ASP A 270 0.60 -23.26 -1.00
CA ASP A 270 -0.63 -22.59 -1.43
C ASP A 270 -1.20 -21.65 -0.34
N PHE A 271 -0.57 -21.60 0.84
CA PHE A 271 -1.08 -20.86 2.01
C PHE A 271 -1.32 -19.38 1.73
N ASP A 272 -0.37 -18.67 1.11
CA ASP A 272 -0.52 -17.24 0.83
C ASP A 272 -1.71 -16.95 -0.10
N ARG A 273 -2.02 -17.87 -1.02
CA ARG A 273 -3.18 -17.75 -1.91
C ARG A 273 -4.49 -17.97 -1.16
N MET A 274 -4.56 -18.96 -0.27
CA MET A 274 -5.73 -19.21 0.59
C MET A 274 -5.95 -18.09 1.59
N ARG A 275 -4.87 -17.57 2.17
CA ARG A 275 -4.89 -16.39 3.03
C ARG A 275 -5.49 -15.19 2.29
N SER A 276 -4.95 -14.86 1.11
CA SER A 276 -5.46 -13.74 0.32
C SER A 276 -6.93 -13.91 -0.09
N LEU A 277 -7.37 -15.15 -0.31
CA LEU A 277 -8.75 -15.50 -0.61
C LEU A 277 -9.67 -15.20 0.58
N LEU A 278 -9.34 -15.71 1.77
CA LEU A 278 -10.08 -15.48 3.01
C LEU A 278 -10.10 -14.00 3.41
N GLU A 279 -8.92 -13.35 3.45
CA GLU A 279 -8.81 -11.91 3.75
C GLU A 279 -9.66 -11.08 2.78
N SER A 280 -9.76 -11.47 1.50
CA SER A 280 -10.63 -10.79 0.53
C SER A 280 -12.12 -10.94 0.86
N ALA A 281 -12.55 -12.10 1.34
CA ALA A 281 -13.95 -12.36 1.70
C ALA A 281 -14.39 -11.56 2.94
N THR A 282 -13.50 -11.34 3.92
CA THR A 282 -13.81 -10.55 5.14
C THR A 282 -14.30 -9.14 4.84
N ALA A 283 -13.88 -8.55 3.72
CA ALA A 283 -14.30 -7.22 3.31
C ALA A 283 -15.82 -7.08 3.14
N LEU A 284 -16.54 -8.17 2.86
CA LEU A 284 -17.97 -8.13 2.57
C LEU A 284 -18.77 -7.71 3.81
N GLY A 285 -18.62 -8.42 4.94
CA GLY A 285 -19.29 -8.08 6.20
C GLY A 285 -18.84 -6.74 6.78
N VAL A 286 -17.54 -6.41 6.70
CA VAL A 286 -17.03 -5.11 7.16
C VAL A 286 -17.65 -3.97 6.35
N THR A 287 -17.70 -4.10 5.03
CA THR A 287 -18.35 -3.11 4.16
C THR A 287 -19.85 -3.04 4.45
N ALA A 288 -20.54 -4.17 4.65
CA ALA A 288 -21.97 -4.21 4.95
C ALA A 288 -22.27 -3.42 6.23
N LYS A 289 -21.52 -3.70 7.29
CA LYS A 289 -21.64 -3.00 8.58
C LYS A 289 -21.36 -1.50 8.45
N LYS A 290 -20.28 -1.11 7.76
CA LYS A 290 -19.94 0.31 7.52
C LYS A 290 -21.11 1.06 6.89
N TYR A 291 -21.70 0.51 5.83
CA TYR A 291 -22.77 1.19 5.10
C TYR A 291 -24.14 1.08 5.80
N GLU A 292 -24.39 0.03 6.57
CA GLU A 292 -25.53 -0.04 7.48
C GLU A 292 -25.46 1.05 8.57
N GLU A 293 -24.29 1.24 9.18
CA GLU A 293 -24.06 2.33 10.13
C GLU A 293 -24.31 3.71 9.50
N ILE A 294 -23.88 3.93 8.25
CA ILE A 294 -24.14 5.19 7.52
C ILE A 294 -25.63 5.39 7.26
N ARG A 295 -26.34 4.33 6.85
CA ARG A 295 -27.78 4.37 6.56
C ARG A 295 -28.59 4.77 7.79
N ASP A 296 -28.27 4.15 8.93
CA ASP A 296 -29.07 4.21 10.15
C ASP A 296 -28.63 5.35 11.10
N ARG A 297 -27.54 6.05 10.78
CA ARG A 297 -27.06 7.20 11.55
C ARG A 297 -28.07 8.33 11.51
N LEU A 298 -28.42 8.82 12.70
CA LEU A 298 -29.17 10.06 12.84
C LEU A 298 -28.29 11.25 12.40
N ASP A 299 -28.90 12.19 11.69
CA ASP A 299 -28.20 13.41 11.27
C ASP A 299 -27.78 14.22 12.51
N ALA A 300 -26.53 14.66 12.52
CA ALA A 300 -26.04 15.56 13.57
C ALA A 300 -26.83 16.88 13.56
N PRO A 301 -27.03 17.53 14.72
CA PRO A 301 -27.63 18.85 14.76
C PRO A 301 -26.83 19.81 13.87
N VAL A 302 -27.57 20.54 13.04
CA VAL A 302 -27.04 21.37 11.95
C VAL A 302 -26.12 22.46 12.52
N GLY A 303 -24.82 22.39 12.19
CA GLY A 303 -23.97 23.58 12.24
C GLY A 303 -24.54 24.64 11.30
N LYS A 304 -24.46 25.92 11.66
CA LYS A 304 -25.11 27.01 10.91
C LYS A 304 -24.73 26.93 9.44
N ILE A 305 -25.72 26.67 8.60
CA ILE A 305 -25.58 26.62 7.13
C ILE A 305 -25.06 27.97 6.62
N GLU A 306 -25.43 29.04 7.32
CA GLU A 306 -24.96 30.39 7.09
C GLU A 306 -23.44 30.47 7.10
N ASP A 307 -22.77 29.87 8.08
CA ASP A 307 -21.30 29.90 8.19
C ASP A 307 -20.64 29.18 7.00
N LEU A 308 -21.20 28.03 6.57
CA LEU A 308 -20.73 27.28 5.40
C LEU A 308 -20.87 28.08 4.09
N LEU A 309 -21.99 28.79 3.92
CA LEU A 309 -22.24 29.61 2.74
C LEU A 309 -21.39 30.87 2.73
N ASP A 310 -21.13 31.45 3.90
CA ASP A 310 -20.24 32.60 4.06
C ASP A 310 -18.78 32.20 3.75
N ASP A 311 -18.31 31.06 4.25
CA ASP A 311 -17.00 30.49 3.90
C ASP A 311 -16.88 30.23 2.39
N LEU A 312 -17.95 29.72 1.77
CA LEU A 312 -17.99 29.50 0.32
C LEU A 312 -17.92 30.82 -0.44
N LEU A 313 -18.64 31.85 0.00
CA LEU A 313 -18.62 33.17 -0.62
C LEU A 313 -17.24 33.82 -0.49
N GLU A 314 -16.63 33.76 0.71
CA GLU A 314 -15.27 34.24 0.94
C GLU A 314 -14.28 33.50 0.04
N LYS A 315 -14.38 32.16 -0.03
CA LYS A 315 -13.53 31.37 -0.92
C LYS A 315 -13.70 31.78 -2.38
N LEU A 316 -14.94 31.91 -2.85
CA LEU A 316 -15.25 32.29 -4.23
C LEU A 316 -14.62 33.63 -4.63
N VAL A 317 -14.63 34.62 -3.73
CA VAL A 317 -14.05 35.95 -4.00
C VAL A 317 -12.55 36.01 -3.72
N THR A 318 -11.95 35.03 -3.05
CA THR A 318 -10.52 35.01 -2.70
C THR A 318 -9.68 34.04 -3.54
N GLU A 319 -10.29 33.04 -4.17
CA GLU A 319 -9.62 32.01 -4.95
C GLU A 319 -8.99 32.56 -6.25
N TYR A 320 -7.92 31.91 -6.69
CA TYR A 320 -7.22 32.26 -7.93
C TYR A 320 -8.02 31.81 -9.14
N ASP A 321 -8.06 32.66 -10.18
CA ASP A 321 -8.70 32.28 -11.44
C ASP A 321 -7.84 31.31 -12.25
N ALA A 322 -8.48 30.57 -13.16
CA ALA A 322 -7.84 29.55 -13.98
C ALA A 322 -6.62 30.07 -14.78
N GLU A 323 -6.65 31.35 -15.15
CA GLU A 323 -5.55 32.03 -15.86
C GLU A 323 -4.33 32.31 -14.97
N GLU A 324 -4.50 32.46 -13.65
CA GLU A 324 -3.37 32.61 -12.71
C GLU A 324 -2.67 31.27 -12.44
N LEU A 325 -3.40 30.16 -12.52
CA LEU A 325 -2.92 28.84 -12.09
C LEU A 325 -1.59 28.41 -12.76
N PRO A 326 -1.34 28.61 -14.07
CA PRO A 326 -0.07 28.21 -14.69
C PRO A 326 1.16 28.88 -14.05
N LEU A 327 1.10 30.17 -13.76
CA LEU A 327 2.20 30.89 -13.12
C LEU A 327 2.33 30.53 -11.63
N ARG A 328 1.19 30.36 -10.93
CA ARG A 328 1.15 29.93 -9.53
C ARG A 328 1.79 28.54 -9.34
N ARG A 329 1.49 27.59 -10.23
CA ARG A 329 2.07 26.24 -10.20
C ARG A 329 3.58 26.26 -10.40
N LYS A 330 4.08 27.08 -11.34
CA LYS A 330 5.54 27.26 -11.53
C LYS A 330 6.19 27.87 -10.29
N ALA A 331 5.56 28.87 -9.67
CA ALA A 331 6.08 29.51 -8.46
C ALA A 331 6.14 28.52 -7.29
N ALA A 332 5.07 27.74 -7.09
CA ALA A 332 5.03 26.70 -6.06
C ALA A 332 6.08 25.61 -6.26
N TYR A 333 6.34 25.19 -7.51
CA TYR A 333 7.42 24.25 -7.80
C TYR A 333 8.79 24.82 -7.40
N ALA A 334 9.08 26.08 -7.80
CA ALA A 334 10.33 26.73 -7.44
C ALA A 334 10.50 26.84 -5.91
N GLU A 335 9.43 27.17 -5.18
CA GLU A 335 9.41 27.20 -3.73
C GLU A 335 9.67 25.80 -3.12
N ALA A 336 9.03 24.76 -3.64
CA ALA A 336 9.25 23.38 -3.19
C ALA A 336 10.70 22.91 -3.41
N VAL A 337 11.36 23.35 -4.49
CA VAL A 337 12.78 23.07 -4.76
C VAL A 337 13.69 23.74 -3.73
N ILE A 338 13.38 24.99 -3.36
CA ILE A 338 14.12 25.72 -2.32
C ILE A 338 13.95 25.03 -0.96
N GLU A 339 12.71 24.73 -0.57
CA GLU A 339 12.42 24.07 0.71
C GLU A 339 13.02 22.66 0.82
N SER A 340 13.18 21.97 -0.31
CA SER A 340 13.77 20.63 -0.37
C SER A 340 15.29 20.66 -0.52
N ASN A 341 15.93 21.83 -0.36
CA ASN A 341 17.38 22.03 -0.48
C ASN A 341 17.95 21.48 -1.81
N GLY A 342 17.21 21.65 -2.91
CA GLY A 342 17.60 21.18 -4.24
C GLY A 342 17.34 19.69 -4.49
N ASP A 343 16.66 18.98 -3.59
CA ASP A 343 16.16 17.63 -3.85
C ASP A 343 14.92 17.68 -4.75
N LEU A 344 15.15 17.43 -6.04
CA LEU A 344 14.11 17.53 -7.08
C LEU A 344 13.01 16.47 -6.91
N ALA A 345 13.33 15.28 -6.40
CA ALA A 345 12.34 14.22 -6.22
C ALA A 345 11.38 14.59 -5.08
N GLN A 346 11.92 15.06 -3.96
CA GLN A 346 11.11 15.55 -2.85
C GLN A 346 10.30 16.78 -3.24
N ALA A 347 10.90 17.71 -4.00
CA ALA A 347 10.23 18.90 -4.50
C ALA A 347 9.07 18.54 -5.45
N GLN A 348 9.24 17.54 -6.32
CA GLN A 348 8.17 17.05 -7.20
C GLN A 348 7.01 16.49 -6.38
N VAL A 349 7.29 15.66 -5.38
CA VAL A 349 6.24 15.10 -4.50
C VAL A 349 5.48 16.20 -3.76
N LYS A 350 6.18 17.22 -3.24
CA LYS A 350 5.53 18.39 -2.61
C LYS A 350 4.68 19.17 -3.60
N THR A 351 5.21 19.40 -4.80
CA THR A 351 4.52 20.16 -5.85
C THR A 351 3.29 19.42 -6.34
N ASP A 352 3.36 18.11 -6.57
CA ASP A 352 2.23 17.31 -7.05
C ASP A 352 1.05 17.38 -6.07
N LYS A 353 1.32 17.37 -4.75
CA LYS A 353 0.30 17.59 -3.73
C LYS A 353 -0.34 18.97 -3.83
N TYR A 354 0.45 20.01 -4.00
CA TYR A 354 -0.02 21.39 -4.09
C TYR A 354 -0.75 21.71 -5.41
N VAL A 355 -0.24 21.20 -6.53
CA VAL A 355 -0.85 21.34 -7.87
C VAL A 355 -2.20 20.64 -7.93
N ARG A 356 -2.33 19.44 -7.35
CA ARG A 356 -3.64 18.78 -7.19
C ARG A 356 -4.60 19.67 -6.43
N ALA A 357 -4.19 20.23 -5.30
CA ALA A 357 -5.03 21.14 -4.52
C ALA A 357 -5.50 22.40 -5.30
N LEU A 358 -4.71 22.89 -6.26
CA LEU A 358 -5.04 24.03 -7.13
C LEU A 358 -5.82 23.67 -8.41
N ALA A 359 -5.96 22.38 -8.73
CA ALA A 359 -6.44 21.91 -10.03
C ALA A 359 -7.60 20.92 -9.95
N ASP A 360 -8.06 20.58 -8.75
CA ASP A 360 -9.09 19.56 -8.53
C ASP A 360 -10.44 20.03 -9.10
N THR A 361 -10.60 19.79 -10.39
CA THR A 361 -11.91 19.63 -11.02
C THR A 361 -12.20 18.15 -11.13
N VAL A 362 -13.43 17.78 -10.88
CA VAL A 362 -13.91 16.41 -10.94
C VAL A 362 -15.17 16.36 -11.79
N ASP A 363 -15.38 15.29 -12.55
CA ASP A 363 -16.65 15.13 -13.25
C ASP A 363 -17.79 14.84 -12.25
N ALA A 364 -19.03 15.15 -12.65
CA ALA A 364 -20.20 15.04 -11.78
C ALA A 364 -20.40 13.62 -11.22
N VAL A 365 -20.10 12.59 -11.99
CA VAL A 365 -20.28 11.19 -11.56
C VAL A 365 -19.19 10.82 -10.55
N SER A 366 -17.93 11.17 -10.81
CA SER A 366 -16.83 10.96 -9.87
C SER A 366 -17.02 11.76 -8.57
N LEU A 367 -17.58 12.97 -8.62
CA LEU A 367 -17.92 13.74 -7.43
C LEU A 367 -18.94 12.97 -6.56
N GLN A 368 -19.99 12.41 -7.18
CA GLN A 368 -20.99 11.61 -6.46
C GLN A 368 -20.35 10.37 -5.83
N THR A 369 -19.50 9.64 -6.56
CA THR A 369 -18.79 8.49 -6.01
C THR A 369 -17.85 8.89 -4.86
N GLN A 370 -17.14 10.01 -4.96
CA GLN A 370 -16.29 10.52 -3.88
C GLN A 370 -17.11 10.98 -2.66
N ALA A 371 -18.29 11.59 -2.87
CA ALA A 371 -19.21 11.94 -1.79
C ALA A 371 -19.77 10.71 -1.08
N ALA A 372 -19.95 9.60 -1.80
CA ALA A 372 -20.41 8.32 -1.25
C ALA A 372 -19.31 7.58 -0.46
N ILE A 373 -18.09 7.52 -0.99
CA ILE A 373 -16.98 6.71 -0.46
C ILE A 373 -16.10 7.49 0.53
N THR A 374 -15.77 8.74 0.20
CA THR A 374 -14.85 9.60 0.97
C THR A 374 -15.45 10.98 1.30
N PRO A 375 -16.58 11.05 2.03
CA PRO A 375 -17.29 12.31 2.30
C PRO A 375 -16.43 13.34 3.03
N GLU A 376 -15.57 12.88 3.94
CA GLU A 376 -14.63 13.70 4.75
C GLU A 376 -13.71 14.57 3.86
N ARG A 377 -13.31 14.07 2.68
CA ARG A 377 -12.44 14.80 1.75
C ARG A 377 -13.15 15.95 1.05
N LEU A 378 -14.47 15.84 0.91
CA LEU A 378 -15.32 16.86 0.28
C LEU A 378 -16.00 17.76 1.32
N GLY A 379 -15.91 17.43 2.62
CA GLY A 379 -16.59 18.16 3.68
C GLY A 379 -18.12 18.02 3.64
N VAL A 380 -18.64 16.94 3.04
CA VAL A 380 -20.08 16.70 2.93
C VAL A 380 -20.63 15.93 4.13
N SER A 381 -21.89 16.17 4.48
CA SER A 381 -22.56 15.48 5.60
C SER A 381 -22.92 14.04 5.27
N ILE A 382 -23.28 13.31 6.32
CA ILE A 382 -23.87 11.98 6.24
C ILE A 382 -25.15 11.98 5.39
N SER A 383 -25.98 13.02 5.45
CA SER A 383 -27.17 13.13 4.61
C SER A 383 -26.80 13.17 3.12
N THR A 384 -25.86 14.03 2.74
CA THR A 384 -25.35 14.11 1.36
C THR A 384 -24.68 12.81 0.93
N GLN A 385 -23.88 12.19 1.81
CA GLN A 385 -23.29 10.88 1.56
C GLN A 385 -24.36 9.82 1.27
N ARG A 386 -25.44 9.76 2.06
CA ARG A 386 -26.54 8.81 1.84
C ARG A 386 -27.22 9.01 0.50
N THR A 387 -27.47 10.26 0.11
CA THR A 387 -28.04 10.59 -1.21
C THR A 387 -27.09 10.17 -2.34
N ALA A 388 -25.79 10.42 -2.18
CA ALA A 388 -24.77 10.03 -3.16
C ALA A 388 -24.69 8.49 -3.32
N ILE A 389 -24.77 7.73 -2.23
CA ILE A 389 -24.84 6.26 -2.25
C ILE A 389 -26.10 5.79 -2.99
N GLY A 390 -27.26 6.38 -2.67
CA GLY A 390 -28.54 6.05 -3.32
C GLY A 390 -28.54 6.31 -4.84
N ASN A 391 -27.79 7.32 -5.28
CA ASN A 391 -27.58 7.61 -6.70
C ASN A 391 -26.61 6.62 -7.38
N GLY A 392 -25.69 6.03 -6.61
CA GLY A 392 -24.61 5.16 -7.10
C GLY A 392 -24.92 3.66 -7.05
N LEU A 393 -26.13 3.24 -6.68
CA LEU A 393 -26.44 1.82 -6.38
C LEU A 393 -26.10 0.84 -7.50
N ASP A 394 -26.27 1.22 -8.78
CA ASP A 394 -25.92 0.33 -9.89
C ASP A 394 -24.40 0.10 -10.00
N ASN A 395 -23.59 1.12 -9.68
CA ASN A 395 -22.14 0.98 -9.63
C ASN A 395 -21.72 0.09 -8.45
N VAL A 396 -22.40 0.23 -7.31
CA VAL A 396 -22.15 -0.60 -6.12
C VAL A 396 -22.46 -2.07 -6.41
N ARG A 397 -23.61 -2.37 -7.02
CA ARG A 397 -23.98 -3.75 -7.39
C ARG A 397 -22.95 -4.37 -8.34
N ALA A 398 -22.58 -3.65 -9.40
CA ALA A 398 -21.56 -4.11 -10.33
C ALA A 398 -20.21 -4.33 -9.64
N ALA A 399 -19.85 -3.48 -8.67
CA ALA A 399 -18.61 -3.61 -7.91
C ALA A 399 -18.61 -4.81 -6.96
N ILE A 400 -19.74 -5.13 -6.31
CA ILE A 400 -19.89 -6.35 -5.49
C ILE A 400 -19.69 -7.59 -6.36
N ASP A 401 -20.35 -7.66 -7.51
CA ASP A 401 -20.21 -8.80 -8.44
C ASP A 401 -18.78 -8.91 -8.97
N GLU A 402 -18.16 -7.79 -9.35
CA GLU A 402 -16.79 -7.77 -9.85
C GLU A 402 -15.77 -8.14 -8.76
N TYR A 403 -15.91 -7.60 -7.55
CA TYR A 403 -15.02 -7.89 -6.42
C TYR A 403 -15.10 -9.37 -6.03
N THR A 404 -16.31 -9.92 -5.89
CA THR A 404 -16.52 -11.34 -5.54
C THR A 404 -16.04 -12.27 -6.63
N SER A 405 -16.32 -11.96 -7.90
CA SER A 405 -15.79 -12.71 -9.04
C SER A 405 -14.25 -12.70 -9.06
N ARG A 406 -13.61 -11.57 -8.72
CA ARG A 406 -12.14 -11.45 -8.73
C ARG A 406 -11.47 -12.44 -7.80
N TYR A 407 -11.83 -12.49 -6.52
CA TYR A 407 -11.17 -13.42 -5.58
C TYR A 407 -11.66 -14.86 -5.75
N ARG A 408 -12.93 -15.10 -6.13
CA ARG A 408 -13.43 -16.47 -6.36
C ARG A 408 -12.75 -17.19 -7.52
N ARG A 409 -12.19 -16.45 -8.50
CA ARG A 409 -11.32 -17.05 -9.53
C ARG A 409 -10.05 -17.67 -8.96
N ASP A 410 -9.61 -17.18 -7.81
CA ASP A 410 -8.42 -17.67 -7.13
C ASP A 410 -8.73 -18.81 -6.14
N PHE A 411 -9.99 -19.27 -6.04
CA PHE A 411 -10.41 -20.37 -5.18
C PHE A 411 -9.60 -21.65 -5.43
N LEU A 412 -9.19 -22.30 -4.33
CA LEU A 412 -8.47 -23.57 -4.33
C LEU A 412 -9.35 -24.66 -3.70
N PRO A 413 -9.83 -25.65 -4.47
CA PRO A 413 -10.65 -26.74 -3.90
C PRO A 413 -9.82 -27.71 -3.05
N ALA A 414 -8.49 -27.68 -3.17
CA ALA A 414 -7.57 -28.47 -2.39
C ALA A 414 -6.22 -27.74 -2.29
N ALA A 415 -5.55 -27.90 -1.15
CA ALA A 415 -4.21 -27.40 -0.93
C ALA A 415 -3.18 -28.53 -1.05
N THR A 416 -2.00 -28.19 -1.55
CA THR A 416 -0.85 -29.10 -1.51
C THR A 416 -0.25 -29.10 -0.11
N ILE A 417 0.02 -30.27 0.45
CA ILE A 417 0.77 -30.46 1.69
C ILE A 417 2.11 -31.09 1.34
N ILE A 418 3.19 -30.46 1.78
CA ILE A 418 4.57 -30.91 1.63
C ILE A 418 5.13 -31.11 3.03
N LEU A 419 5.39 -32.37 3.37
CA LEU A 419 6.08 -32.75 4.60
C LEU A 419 7.56 -32.97 4.27
N ASP A 420 8.46 -32.21 4.88
CA ASP A 420 9.90 -32.28 4.59
C ASP A 420 10.70 -33.02 5.69
N GLY A 421 12.02 -33.15 5.55
CA GLY A 421 12.88 -33.81 6.55
C GLY A 421 13.00 -33.11 7.91
N THR A 422 12.40 -31.93 8.10
CA THR A 422 12.53 -31.11 9.32
C THR A 422 11.34 -31.21 10.27
N HIS A 423 10.25 -31.86 9.84
CA HIS A 423 9.01 -31.97 10.64
C HIS A 423 9.18 -32.75 11.96
N SER A 424 10.20 -33.58 12.10
CA SER A 424 10.48 -34.32 13.35
C SER A 424 11.95 -34.71 13.48
N GLY A 425 12.39 -34.99 14.72
CA GLY A 425 13.73 -35.53 14.97
C GLY A 425 13.98 -36.87 14.25
N TYR A 426 12.94 -37.69 14.11
CA TYR A 426 13.02 -38.94 13.35
C TYR A 426 13.22 -38.70 11.85
N ALA A 427 12.54 -37.70 11.28
CA ALA A 427 12.69 -37.33 9.88
C ALA A 427 14.13 -36.94 9.55
N SER A 428 14.72 -36.10 10.40
CA SER A 428 16.11 -35.69 10.25
C SER A 428 17.10 -36.84 10.47
N GLN A 429 16.84 -37.72 11.45
CA GLN A 429 17.72 -38.84 11.78
C GLN A 429 17.75 -39.93 10.70
N PHE A 430 16.60 -40.22 10.09
CA PHE A 430 16.44 -41.37 9.17
C PHE A 430 16.38 -40.97 7.69
N GLY A 431 16.80 -39.74 7.36
CA GLY A 431 16.96 -39.30 5.97
C GLY A 431 15.65 -39.13 5.21
N PHE A 432 14.58 -38.71 5.90
CA PHE A 432 13.32 -38.35 5.27
C PHE A 432 13.53 -37.13 4.37
N VAL A 433 13.14 -37.21 3.10
CA VAL A 433 13.37 -36.13 2.13
C VAL A 433 12.13 -35.27 2.01
N GLU A 434 11.08 -35.82 1.42
CA GLU A 434 9.86 -35.10 1.12
C GLU A 434 8.72 -36.09 0.87
N PHE A 435 7.54 -35.77 1.40
CA PHE A 435 6.29 -36.45 1.10
C PHE A 435 5.23 -35.42 0.70
N ARG A 436 4.46 -35.74 -0.34
CA ARG A 436 3.41 -34.86 -0.89
C ARG A 436 2.05 -35.54 -0.87
N CYS A 437 1.03 -34.77 -0.50
CA CYS A 437 -0.38 -35.12 -0.65
C CYS A 437 -1.23 -33.85 -0.82
N ALA A 438 -2.45 -34.00 -1.34
CA ALA A 438 -3.44 -32.93 -1.37
C ALA A 438 -4.50 -33.12 -0.29
N THR A 439 -5.11 -32.02 0.17
CA THR A 439 -6.12 -32.04 1.26
C THR A 439 -7.39 -32.80 0.88
N ASN A 440 -7.71 -32.93 -0.40
CA ASN A 440 -8.87 -33.65 -0.92
C ASN A 440 -8.64 -35.16 -1.16
N GLU A 441 -7.42 -35.67 -0.93
CA GLU A 441 -7.15 -37.10 -1.05
C GLU A 441 -7.77 -37.89 0.11
N ASP A 442 -8.06 -39.18 -0.13
CA ASP A 442 -8.55 -40.07 0.93
C ASP A 442 -7.52 -40.22 2.06
N GLU A 443 -7.96 -40.02 3.30
CA GLU A 443 -7.06 -40.01 4.46
C GLU A 443 -6.41 -41.37 4.72
N GLN A 444 -7.13 -42.47 4.51
CA GLN A 444 -6.57 -43.80 4.72
C GLN A 444 -5.50 -44.11 3.68
N ALA A 445 -5.72 -43.71 2.43
CA ALA A 445 -4.73 -43.84 1.36
C ALA A 445 -3.45 -43.03 1.64
N VAL A 446 -3.58 -41.79 2.14
CA VAL A 446 -2.42 -40.96 2.51
C VAL A 446 -1.63 -41.60 3.66
N ARG A 447 -2.33 -42.04 4.72
CA ARG A 447 -1.71 -42.72 5.88
C ARG A 447 -0.97 -43.99 5.45
N GLN A 448 -1.56 -44.78 4.55
CA GLN A 448 -0.93 -45.99 4.02
C GLN A 448 0.36 -45.66 3.25
N ARG A 449 0.31 -44.71 2.29
CA ARG A 449 1.49 -44.31 1.51
C ARG A 449 2.60 -43.75 2.39
N LEU A 450 2.25 -42.98 3.42
CA LEU A 450 3.23 -42.45 4.38
C LEU A 450 3.86 -43.57 5.21
N GLY A 451 3.06 -44.56 5.64
CA GLY A 451 3.55 -45.76 6.32
C GLY A 451 4.53 -46.57 5.45
N GLU A 452 4.19 -46.81 4.19
CA GLU A 452 5.06 -47.50 3.22
C GLU A 452 6.36 -46.73 2.95
N TYR A 453 6.30 -45.39 2.92
CA TYR A 453 7.47 -44.53 2.78
C TYR A 453 8.43 -44.70 3.97
N TRP A 454 7.90 -44.65 5.20
CA TRP A 454 8.67 -44.91 6.41
C TRP A 454 9.21 -46.34 6.48
N GLU A 455 8.45 -47.35 6.03
CA GLU A 455 8.93 -48.74 5.95
C GLU A 455 10.17 -48.85 5.06
N THR A 456 10.13 -48.18 3.90
CA THR A 456 11.23 -48.17 2.93
C THR A 456 12.48 -47.51 3.52
N LEU A 457 12.32 -46.41 4.26
CA LEU A 457 13.42 -45.71 4.93
C LEU A 457 14.04 -46.55 6.06
N PHE A 458 13.22 -47.23 6.88
CA PHE A 458 13.71 -48.02 8.01
C PHE A 458 14.29 -49.37 7.61
N THR A 459 13.88 -49.96 6.48
CA THR A 459 14.37 -51.25 5.97
C THR A 459 15.90 -51.40 5.99
N PRO A 460 16.71 -50.47 5.41
CA PRO A 460 18.17 -50.59 5.47
C PRO A 460 18.73 -50.51 6.89
N HIS A 461 18.14 -49.69 7.77
CA HIS A 461 18.58 -49.56 9.16
C HIS A 461 18.28 -50.82 9.98
N ILE A 462 17.10 -51.42 9.79
CA ILE A 462 16.70 -52.67 10.42
C ILE A 462 17.58 -53.82 9.93
N ASN A 463 17.86 -53.89 8.62
CA ASN A 463 18.74 -54.91 8.03
C ASN A 463 20.19 -54.83 8.54
N GLN A 464 20.68 -53.62 8.82
CA GLN A 464 22.01 -53.40 9.42
C GLN A 464 22.03 -53.73 10.92
N ALA A 465 20.93 -53.50 11.64
CA ALA A 465 20.82 -53.79 13.07
C ALA A 465 20.56 -55.27 13.38
N THR A 466 20.00 -56.03 12.44
CA THR A 466 19.70 -57.46 12.60
C THR A 466 20.97 -58.30 12.67
N PHE A 467 21.03 -59.25 13.60
CA PHE A 467 22.17 -60.16 13.74
C PHE A 467 22.34 -61.03 12.48
N GLN A 468 23.45 -60.85 11.74
CA GLN A 468 23.71 -61.59 10.51
C GLN A 468 24.59 -62.83 10.76
N GLN A 469 24.50 -63.84 9.90
CA GLN A 469 25.31 -65.05 10.01
C GLN A 469 26.83 -64.75 9.91
N SER A 470 27.20 -63.69 9.20
CA SER A 470 28.58 -63.17 9.10
C SER A 470 29.14 -62.68 10.45
N ASP A 471 28.29 -62.21 11.36
CA ASP A 471 28.69 -61.74 12.70
C ASP A 471 29.19 -62.87 13.61
N MET A 472 28.90 -64.12 13.24
CA MET A 472 29.32 -65.31 13.94
C MET A 472 30.71 -65.80 13.48
N ILE A 473 31.12 -65.48 12.25
CA ILE A 473 32.32 -66.05 11.60
C ILE A 473 33.60 -65.53 12.26
N MET A 474 33.74 -64.21 12.43
CA MET A 474 34.93 -63.59 13.05
C MET A 474 35.22 -64.07 14.48
N PRO A 475 34.27 -64.04 15.44
CA PRO A 475 34.55 -64.49 16.80
C PRO A 475 34.81 -66.00 16.88
N ILE A 476 34.19 -66.81 16.03
CA ILE A 476 34.50 -68.25 15.92
C ILE A 476 35.93 -68.43 15.39
N MET A 477 36.32 -67.74 14.31
CA MET A 477 37.67 -67.84 13.73
C MET A 477 38.75 -67.43 14.73
N VAL A 478 38.58 -66.30 15.42
CA VAL A 478 39.49 -65.85 16.48
C VAL A 478 39.54 -66.86 17.63
N GLY A 479 38.38 -67.42 18.02
CA GLY A 479 38.31 -68.48 19.02
C GLY A 479 39.09 -69.74 18.62
N VAL A 480 39.00 -70.17 17.36
CA VAL A 480 39.73 -71.33 16.82
C VAL A 480 41.24 -71.07 16.79
N ILE A 481 41.68 -69.91 16.30
CA ILE A 481 43.10 -69.54 16.24
C ILE A 481 43.71 -69.46 17.65
N THR A 482 43.00 -68.83 18.59
CA THR A 482 43.43 -68.71 20.00
C THR A 482 43.52 -70.08 20.66
N SER A 483 42.51 -70.92 20.44
CA SER A 483 42.48 -72.31 20.93
C SER A 483 43.65 -73.13 20.39
N MET A 484 43.98 -73.00 19.10
CA MET A 484 45.09 -73.70 18.45
C MET A 484 46.45 -73.26 19.01
N ALA A 485 46.65 -71.96 19.23
CA ALA A 485 47.89 -71.42 19.78
C ALA A 485 48.16 -71.91 21.22
N PHE A 486 47.14 -71.98 22.08
CA PHE A 486 47.27 -72.48 23.45
C PHE A 486 47.56 -74.00 23.51
N LEU A 487 46.99 -74.78 22.59
CA LEU A 487 47.23 -76.23 22.49
C LEU A 487 48.67 -76.59 22.06
N LEU A 488 49.32 -75.72 21.27
CA LEU A 488 50.72 -75.88 20.83
C LEU A 488 51.75 -75.54 21.93
N GLY A 489 51.42 -74.62 22.84
CA GLY A 489 52.33 -74.17 23.91
C GLY A 489 52.33 -75.05 25.17
N MET A 490 51.17 -75.57 25.61
CA MET A 490 51.04 -76.35 26.86
C MET A 490 49.88 -77.35 26.79
N LYS A 491 50.15 -78.66 26.69
CA LYS A 491 49.13 -79.69 26.38
C LYS A 491 48.00 -79.88 27.42
N LEU A 492 48.29 -79.80 28.72
CA LEU A 492 47.27 -80.01 29.78
C LEU A 492 46.46 -78.73 30.08
N LEU A 493 47.14 -77.57 30.13
CA LEU A 493 46.51 -76.26 30.36
C LEU A 493 45.75 -75.76 29.11
N GLY A 494 46.16 -76.17 27.90
CA GLY A 494 45.51 -75.80 26.64
C GLY A 494 44.06 -76.30 26.53
N LEU A 495 43.75 -77.49 27.03
CA LEU A 495 42.39 -78.06 26.99
C LEU A 495 41.39 -77.24 27.82
N LEU A 496 41.81 -76.73 28.98
CA LEU A 496 40.99 -75.89 29.85
C LEU A 496 40.76 -74.51 29.23
N MET A 497 41.79 -73.96 28.54
CA MET A 497 41.67 -72.70 27.79
C MET A 497 40.71 -72.80 26.60
N VAL A 498 40.63 -73.95 25.90
CA VAL A 498 39.66 -74.16 24.82
C VAL A 498 38.22 -74.03 25.33
N VAL A 499 37.90 -74.63 26.48
CA VAL A 499 36.55 -74.55 27.07
C VAL A 499 36.22 -73.10 27.47
N LEU A 500 37.19 -72.37 28.06
CA LEU A 500 37.01 -70.96 28.41
C LEU A 500 36.81 -70.08 27.17
N VAL A 501 37.54 -70.33 26.08
CA VAL A 501 37.39 -69.62 24.80
C VAL A 501 36.03 -69.90 24.17
N VAL A 502 35.55 -71.15 24.18
CA VAL A 502 34.21 -71.51 23.67
C VAL A 502 33.11 -70.81 24.48
N ILE A 503 33.21 -70.80 25.81
CA ILE A 503 32.26 -70.08 26.68
C ILE A 503 32.31 -68.58 26.40
N ALA A 504 33.50 -67.99 26.25
CA ALA A 504 33.66 -66.57 25.95
C ALA A 504 33.08 -66.20 24.58
N VAL A 505 33.28 -67.02 23.54
CA VAL A 505 32.72 -66.82 22.20
C VAL A 505 31.19 -66.98 22.22
N ALA A 506 30.66 -67.99 22.91
CA ALA A 506 29.22 -68.19 23.06
C ALA A 506 28.56 -67.02 23.83
N PHE A 507 29.20 -66.55 24.91
CA PHE A 507 28.74 -65.39 25.68
C PHE A 507 28.79 -64.10 24.83
N TYR A 508 29.85 -63.90 24.05
CA TYR A 508 29.97 -62.76 23.14
C TYR A 508 28.88 -62.78 22.06
N ILE A 509 28.65 -63.93 21.41
CA ILE A 509 27.59 -64.10 20.41
C ILE A 509 26.21 -63.88 21.02
N HIS A 510 25.94 -64.46 22.19
CA HIS A 510 24.67 -64.26 22.90
C HIS A 510 24.46 -62.78 23.23
N ARG A 511 25.48 -62.11 23.79
CA ARG A 511 25.42 -60.67 24.09
C ARG A 511 25.17 -59.85 22.83
N LYS A 512 25.90 -60.11 21.74
CA LYS A 512 25.73 -59.41 20.46
C LYS A 512 24.35 -59.64 19.85
N LYS A 513 23.81 -60.87 19.93
CA LYS A 513 22.46 -61.22 19.49
C LYS A 513 21.39 -60.49 20.31
N THR A 514 21.49 -60.51 21.65
CA THR A 514 20.55 -59.79 22.52
C THR A 514 20.58 -58.28 22.32
N LEU A 515 21.75 -57.72 22.00
CA LEU A 515 21.88 -56.30 21.67
C LEU A 515 21.24 -55.98 20.31
N ALA A 516 21.45 -56.84 19.30
CA ALA A 516 20.82 -56.70 17.99
C ALA A 516 19.28 -56.79 18.07
N GLU A 517 18.74 -57.73 18.83
CA GLU A 517 17.28 -57.86 19.07
C GLU A 517 16.70 -56.61 19.75
N ARG A 518 17.42 -56.04 20.74
CA ARG A 518 17.03 -54.77 21.38
C ARG A 518 17.06 -53.61 20.39
N ASN A 519 18.14 -53.46 19.62
CA ASN A 519 18.28 -52.38 18.64
C ASN A 519 17.19 -52.47 17.55
N VAL A 520 16.86 -53.67 17.09
CA VAL A 520 15.76 -53.88 16.13
C VAL A 520 14.41 -53.54 16.75
N ALA A 521 14.16 -53.94 18.00
CA ALA A 521 12.93 -53.56 18.71
C ALA A 521 12.82 -52.04 18.89
N GLU A 522 13.89 -51.36 19.26
CA GLU A 522 13.95 -49.90 19.37
C GLU A 522 13.69 -49.22 18.01
N LEU A 523 14.25 -49.73 16.91
CA LEU A 523 13.98 -49.23 15.56
C LEU A 523 12.52 -49.42 15.14
N HIS A 524 11.88 -50.53 15.51
CA HIS A 524 10.45 -50.72 15.24
C HIS A 524 9.57 -49.72 16.02
N VAL A 525 9.89 -49.45 17.28
CA VAL A 525 9.19 -48.44 18.09
C VAL A 525 9.42 -47.04 17.50
N ALA A 526 10.65 -46.70 17.13
CA ALA A 526 10.99 -45.43 16.49
C ALA A 526 10.25 -45.25 15.16
N LYS A 527 10.13 -46.30 14.34
CA LYS A 527 9.35 -46.28 13.10
C LYS A 527 7.87 -45.99 13.36
N GLU A 528 7.25 -46.70 14.31
CA GLU A 528 5.84 -46.49 14.65
C GLU A 528 5.58 -45.07 15.16
N GLN A 529 6.47 -44.55 16.02
CA GLN A 529 6.39 -43.17 16.50
C GLN A 529 6.60 -42.14 15.37
N ALA A 530 7.54 -42.39 14.45
CA ALA A 530 7.76 -41.55 13.28
C ALA A 530 6.52 -41.49 12.38
N ILE A 531 5.90 -42.64 12.10
CA ILE A 531 4.64 -42.72 11.35
C ILE A 531 3.53 -41.95 12.05
N GLN A 532 3.37 -42.10 13.37
CA GLN A 532 2.35 -41.38 14.13
C GLN A 532 2.55 -39.87 14.12
N ILE A 533 3.79 -39.39 14.34
CA ILE A 533 4.10 -37.95 14.32
C ILE A 533 3.85 -37.37 12.93
N SER A 534 4.35 -38.03 11.87
CA SER A 534 4.13 -37.55 10.49
C SER A 534 2.63 -37.51 10.13
N ASN A 535 1.86 -38.51 10.55
CA ASN A 535 0.41 -38.52 10.33
C ASN A 535 -0.28 -37.39 11.08
N ASN A 536 0.06 -37.16 12.36
CA ASN A 536 -0.55 -36.09 13.15
C ASN A 536 -0.31 -34.71 12.51
N VAL A 537 0.92 -34.42 12.09
CA VAL A 537 1.27 -33.16 11.43
C VAL A 537 0.47 -32.94 10.14
N ILE A 538 0.31 -33.98 9.32
CA ILE A 538 -0.52 -33.90 8.10
C ILE A 538 -2.00 -33.72 8.47
N THR A 539 -2.52 -34.46 9.45
CA THR A 539 -3.92 -34.37 9.89
C THR A 539 -4.24 -32.99 10.45
N GLU A 540 -3.35 -32.40 11.25
CA GLU A 540 -3.50 -31.03 11.78
C GLU A 540 -3.55 -30.00 10.63
N ALA A 541 -2.64 -30.08 9.66
CA ALA A 541 -2.67 -29.19 8.50
C ALA A 541 -3.96 -29.34 7.65
N ARG A 542 -4.50 -30.56 7.54
CA ARG A 542 -5.78 -30.80 6.85
C ARG A 542 -6.98 -30.26 7.63
N ALA A 543 -6.93 -30.34 8.97
CA ALA A 543 -7.94 -29.73 9.82
C ALA A 543 -7.92 -28.21 9.67
N GLU A 544 -6.75 -27.58 9.77
CA GLU A 544 -6.56 -26.14 9.56
C GLU A 544 -7.03 -25.69 8.17
N PHE A 545 -6.79 -26.48 7.12
CA PHE A 545 -7.35 -26.21 5.78
C PHE A 545 -8.88 -26.24 5.80
N THR A 546 -9.48 -27.23 6.47
CA THR A 546 -10.94 -27.37 6.54
C THR A 546 -11.56 -26.20 7.29
N ASP A 547 -10.95 -25.79 8.41
CA ASP A 547 -11.39 -24.63 9.20
C ASP A 547 -11.27 -23.33 8.40
N LEU A 548 -10.16 -23.14 7.68
CA LEU A 548 -9.97 -21.99 6.78
C LEU A 548 -11.05 -21.95 5.69
N MET A 549 -11.37 -23.10 5.09
CA MET A 549 -12.38 -23.19 4.03
C MET A 549 -13.79 -22.93 4.56
N LEU A 550 -14.13 -23.44 5.76
CA LEU A 550 -15.40 -23.14 6.42
C LEU A 550 -15.53 -21.65 6.73
N GLU A 551 -14.48 -21.04 7.27
CA GLU A 551 -14.50 -19.59 7.51
C GLU A 551 -14.63 -18.82 6.19
N PHE A 552 -13.91 -19.22 5.14
CA PHE A 552 -14.07 -18.62 3.82
C PHE A 552 -15.51 -18.71 3.31
N GLU A 553 -16.17 -19.88 3.43
CA GLU A 553 -17.57 -20.05 3.02
C GLU A 553 -18.52 -19.14 3.80
N ASP A 554 -18.32 -19.02 5.12
CA ASP A 554 -19.10 -18.13 5.98
C ASP A 554 -18.91 -16.66 5.59
N ARG A 555 -17.67 -16.22 5.36
CA ARG A 555 -17.36 -14.84 4.92
C ARG A 555 -17.86 -14.56 3.51
N ASP A 556 -17.72 -15.50 2.59
CA ASP A 556 -18.18 -15.36 1.20
C ASP A 556 -19.71 -15.25 1.12
N ALA A 557 -20.42 -15.94 2.01
CA ALA A 557 -21.88 -15.87 2.14
C ALA A 557 -22.37 -14.46 2.57
N GLU A 558 -21.53 -13.64 3.22
CA GLU A 558 -21.85 -12.26 3.58
C GLU A 558 -22.08 -11.36 2.35
N GLN A 559 -21.80 -11.81 1.12
CA GLN A 559 -22.23 -11.13 -0.11
C GLN A 559 -23.74 -10.87 -0.09
N ALA A 560 -24.53 -11.83 0.40
CA ALA A 560 -25.98 -11.69 0.47
C ALA A 560 -26.40 -10.53 1.39
N GLU A 561 -25.70 -10.39 2.52
CA GLU A 561 -25.94 -9.33 3.49
C GLU A 561 -25.52 -7.96 2.95
N LEU A 562 -24.33 -7.87 2.35
CA LEU A 562 -23.87 -6.66 1.67
C LEU A 562 -24.86 -6.21 0.58
N THR A 563 -25.35 -7.16 -0.22
CA THR A 563 -26.35 -6.89 -1.26
C THR A 563 -27.67 -6.41 -0.66
N ARG A 564 -28.11 -7.00 0.46
CA ARG A 564 -29.32 -6.60 1.19
C ARG A 564 -29.22 -5.16 1.70
N VAL A 565 -28.09 -4.77 2.31
CA VAL A 565 -27.86 -3.41 2.82
C VAL A 565 -28.09 -2.36 1.72
N PHE A 566 -27.50 -2.56 0.53
CA PHE A 566 -27.69 -1.64 -0.58
C PHE A 566 -29.04 -1.77 -1.30
N ALA A 567 -29.68 -2.95 -1.30
CA ALA A 567 -31.01 -3.12 -1.86
C ALA A 567 -32.10 -2.38 -1.06
N THR A 568 -31.89 -2.20 0.24
CA THR A 568 -32.79 -1.45 1.14
C THR A 568 -32.53 0.06 1.15
N TRP A 569 -31.53 0.54 0.40
CA TRP A 569 -31.21 1.95 0.33
C TRP A 569 -32.28 2.74 -0.43
N PRO A 570 -32.69 3.93 0.04
CA PRO A 570 -33.62 4.78 -0.70
C PRO A 570 -33.01 5.17 -2.07
N SER A 571 -33.63 4.68 -3.15
CA SER A 571 -33.26 5.02 -4.52
C SER A 571 -33.83 6.37 -4.95
N ARG A 572 -33.28 6.98 -6.02
CA ARG A 572 -33.81 8.20 -6.67
C ARG A 572 -35.34 8.19 -6.88
N THR A 573 -35.92 7.01 -7.10
CA THR A 573 -37.35 6.83 -7.39
C THR A 573 -38.25 6.97 -6.16
N THR A 574 -37.74 6.79 -4.95
CA THR A 574 -38.57 6.75 -3.72
C THR A 574 -38.85 8.15 -3.17
N ASN A 575 -37.94 9.11 -3.35
CA ASN A 575 -38.12 10.49 -2.89
C ASN A 575 -39.05 11.33 -3.78
N ALA A 576 -39.37 10.88 -4.99
CA ALA A 576 -40.37 11.55 -5.84
C ALA A 576 -41.82 11.35 -5.35
N LEU A 577 -42.07 10.45 -4.37
CA LEU A 577 -43.42 10.03 -3.96
C LEU A 577 -43.79 10.35 -2.50
N HIS A 578 -42.92 10.99 -1.72
CA HIS A 578 -43.29 11.50 -0.40
C HIS A 578 -43.31 13.03 -0.38
N PRO A 579 -44.44 13.68 -0.73
CA PRO A 579 -44.69 15.03 -0.24
C PRO A 579 -44.73 14.95 1.28
N SER A 580 -43.87 15.73 1.92
CA SER A 580 -43.83 15.98 3.36
C SER A 580 -45.24 15.99 3.94
N ALA A 581 -45.53 14.99 4.78
CA ALA A 581 -46.75 14.96 5.56
C ALA A 581 -46.82 16.26 6.37
N THR A 582 -47.80 17.08 6.05
CA THR A 582 -48.18 18.27 6.80
C THR A 582 -48.32 17.89 8.27
N HIS A 583 -47.43 18.38 9.12
CA HIS A 583 -47.69 18.45 10.56
C HIS A 583 -48.75 19.52 10.79
N ASN A 584 -50.00 19.06 10.72
CA ASN A 584 -51.15 19.77 11.23
C ASN A 584 -51.44 19.13 12.59
N GLU A 585 -50.88 19.67 13.66
CA GLU A 585 -51.37 19.38 15.00
C GLU A 585 -51.70 20.68 15.72
N ALA A 586 -52.98 20.76 16.07
CA ALA A 586 -53.58 21.81 16.86
C ALA A 586 -53.02 21.81 18.29
N ARG A 587 -52.55 22.98 18.74
CA ARG A 587 -52.98 23.60 20.00
C ARG A 587 -52.55 25.05 20.07
#